data_AF-D6WH26-F1
#
_entry.id   AF-D6WH26-F1
#
_cell.length_a   1.000
_cell.length_b   1.000
_cell.length_c   1.000
_cell.angle_alpha   90.00
_cell.angle_beta   90.00
_cell.angle_gamma   90.00
#
_symmetry.space_group_name_H-M   'P 1'
#
loop_
_entity.id
_entity.type
_entity.pdbx_description
1 polymer ?
#
loop_
_entity_poly.entity_id
_entity_poly.type
_entity_poly.pdbx_seq_one_letter_code
_entity_poly.pdbx_strand_id
1 'polypeptide(L)'
;MSTCFNLVKTVKTRVISKFGSFVSTSFSDKYLLCTNVALSGTLSGLGDILEQNYEMLTDDLDNWNRTRTRNMSICGISIGVICHYWYNYLDRKLPGYTVGTVCKKIIVDQIVCSPVCIATLFVTCAILERKSTKEVVKEIQEKAWILYAAEWAVWPAAQFINFYFLPTKFRVLYDNTISVGYDIYTSYVKHKKSDSENS
;
A
#
# COMPACT_ATOMS: atom_id res chain seq x y z
N MET A 1 33.79 -13.53 -31.13
CA MET A 1 33.40 -13.16 -29.75
C MET A 1 32.85 -11.73 -29.63
N SER A 2 33.42 -10.73 -30.34
CA SER A 2 33.02 -9.31 -30.23
C SER A 2 31.60 -8.97 -30.71
N THR A 3 31.02 -9.71 -31.67
CA THR A 3 29.68 -9.43 -32.23
C THR A 3 28.55 -9.75 -31.25
N CYS A 4 28.66 -10.86 -30.50
CA CYS A 4 27.69 -11.23 -29.47
C CYS A 4 27.71 -10.24 -28.29
N PHE A 5 28.90 -9.78 -27.90
CA PHE A 5 29.07 -8.79 -26.83
C PHE A 5 28.46 -7.42 -27.19
N ASN A 6 28.61 -6.98 -28.44
CA ASN A 6 27.99 -5.76 -28.94
C ASN A 6 26.46 -5.87 -29.08
N LEU A 7 25.94 -7.05 -29.43
CA LEU A 7 24.50 -7.31 -29.48
C LEU A 7 23.89 -7.27 -28.06
N VAL A 8 24.52 -7.90 -27.08
CA VAL A 8 24.09 -7.88 -25.68
C VAL A 8 24.13 -6.45 -25.11
N LYS A 9 25.19 -5.67 -25.39
CA LYS A 9 25.24 -4.25 -25.02
C LYS A 9 24.10 -3.44 -25.67
N THR A 10 23.85 -3.64 -26.96
CA THR A 10 22.82 -2.89 -27.69
C THR A 10 21.41 -3.24 -27.22
N VAL A 11 21.13 -4.52 -26.95
CA VAL A 11 19.85 -4.97 -26.37
C VAL A 11 19.69 -4.42 -24.96
N LYS A 12 20.72 -4.51 -24.11
CA LYS A 12 20.72 -3.96 -22.75
C LYS A 12 20.44 -2.45 -22.75
N THR A 13 21.10 -1.69 -23.64
CA THR A 13 20.88 -0.24 -23.77
C THR A 13 19.46 0.09 -24.27
N ARG A 14 18.93 -0.66 -25.25
CA ARG A 14 17.54 -0.46 -25.72
C ARG A 14 16.50 -0.79 -24.66
N VAL A 15 16.69 -1.88 -23.91
CA VAL A 15 15.78 -2.28 -22.83
C VAL A 15 15.78 -1.25 -21.71
N ILE A 16 16.97 -0.81 -21.27
CA ILE A 16 17.10 0.23 -20.23
C ILE A 16 16.48 1.55 -20.69
N SER A 17 16.71 1.97 -21.94
CA SER A 17 16.14 3.19 -22.50
C SER A 17 14.61 3.14 -22.60
N LYS A 18 14.05 2.01 -23.09
CA LYS A 18 12.60 1.81 -23.14
C LYS A 18 11.98 1.78 -21.74
N PHE A 19 12.63 1.12 -20.79
CA PHE A 19 12.18 1.08 -19.40
C PHE A 19 12.20 2.49 -18.76
N GLY A 20 13.28 3.25 -18.95
CA GLY A 20 13.37 4.63 -18.47
C GLY A 20 12.30 5.54 -19.06
N SER A 21 12.01 5.41 -20.37
CA SER A 21 10.92 6.13 -21.02
C SER A 21 9.56 5.75 -20.45
N PHE A 22 9.29 4.46 -20.25
CA PHE A 22 8.05 3.98 -19.66
C PHE A 22 7.85 4.53 -18.24
N VAL A 23 8.87 4.42 -17.37
CA VAL A 23 8.82 4.97 -16.01
C VAL A 23 8.57 6.48 -16.06
N SER A 24 9.27 7.21 -16.92
CA SER A 24 9.07 8.66 -17.06
C SER A 24 7.65 9.02 -17.52
N THR A 25 7.04 8.22 -18.39
CA THR A 25 5.65 8.44 -18.83
C THR A 25 4.65 8.10 -17.73
N SER A 26 4.80 6.95 -17.08
CA SER A 26 3.88 6.49 -16.02
C SER A 26 3.88 7.40 -14.79
N PHE A 27 5.04 7.98 -14.45
CA PHE A 27 5.19 8.93 -13.34
C PHE A 27 5.19 10.40 -13.79
N SER A 28 4.68 10.69 -15.00
CA SER A 28 4.38 12.06 -15.40
C SER A 28 3.09 12.55 -14.73
N ASP A 29 2.96 13.86 -14.53
CA ASP A 29 1.83 14.45 -13.82
C ASP A 29 0.45 14.03 -14.39
N LYS A 30 0.39 13.76 -15.69
CA LYS A 30 -0.82 13.31 -16.39
C LYS A 30 -1.29 11.91 -15.95
N TYR A 31 -0.35 10.99 -15.72
CA TYR A 31 -0.64 9.58 -15.43
C TYR A 31 -0.39 9.19 -13.97
N LEU A 32 0.20 10.09 -13.18
CA LEU A 32 0.66 9.82 -11.82
C LEU A 32 -0.44 9.28 -10.91
N LEU A 33 -1.65 9.85 -10.95
CA LEU A 33 -2.79 9.34 -10.17
C LEU A 33 -3.12 7.90 -10.56
N CYS A 34 -3.33 7.63 -11.85
CA CYS A 34 -3.67 6.30 -12.33
C CYS A 34 -2.59 5.27 -11.98
N THR A 35 -1.31 5.62 -12.16
CA THR A 35 -0.18 4.76 -11.81
C THR A 35 -0.18 4.41 -10.33
N ASN A 36 -0.33 5.41 -9.46
CA ASN A 36 -0.34 5.22 -8.01
C ASN A 36 -1.51 4.36 -7.54
N VAL A 37 -2.70 4.62 -8.06
CA VAL A 37 -3.92 3.86 -7.72
C VAL A 37 -3.82 2.42 -8.23
N ALA A 38 -3.33 2.22 -9.45
CA ALA A 38 -3.15 0.89 -10.03
C ALA A 38 -2.10 0.08 -9.25
N LEU A 39 -0.99 0.70 -8.85
CA LEU A 39 0.01 0.07 -8.00
C LEU A 39 -0.58 -0.36 -6.66
N SER A 40 -1.31 0.54 -5.99
CA SER A 40 -1.91 0.29 -4.67
C SER A 40 -2.93 -0.85 -4.71
N GLY A 41 -3.81 -0.88 -5.72
CA GLY A 41 -4.75 -1.99 -5.90
C GLY A 41 -4.08 -3.33 -6.22
N THR A 42 -3.03 -3.30 -7.04
CA THR A 42 -2.31 -4.51 -7.46
C THR A 42 -1.53 -5.11 -6.30
N LEU A 43 -0.79 -4.29 -5.55
CA LEU A 43 0.04 -4.76 -4.44
C LEU A 43 -0.80 -5.18 -3.24
N SER A 44 -1.89 -4.49 -2.94
CA SER A 44 -2.81 -4.93 -1.88
C SER A 44 -3.47 -6.27 -2.23
N GLY A 45 -3.86 -6.47 -3.49
CA GLY A 45 -4.31 -7.77 -3.99
C GLY A 45 -3.24 -8.85 -3.92
N LEU A 46 -1.99 -8.51 -4.26
CA LEU A 46 -0.85 -9.42 -4.15
C LEU A 46 -0.58 -9.82 -2.69
N GLY A 47 -0.62 -8.87 -1.76
CA GLY A 47 -0.46 -9.14 -0.33
C GLY A 47 -1.53 -10.11 0.18
N ASP A 48 -2.77 -9.92 -0.25
CA ASP A 48 -3.86 -10.86 0.07
C ASP A 48 -3.67 -12.25 -0.55
N ILE A 49 -3.19 -12.35 -1.79
CA ILE A 49 -2.85 -13.63 -2.41
C ILE A 49 -1.77 -14.34 -1.59
N LEU A 50 -0.72 -13.63 -1.19
CA LEU A 50 0.37 -14.20 -0.41
C LEU A 50 -0.13 -14.69 0.96
N GLU A 51 -0.97 -13.90 1.63
CA GLU A 51 -1.58 -14.31 2.90
C GLU A 51 -2.47 -15.54 2.75
N GLN A 52 -3.36 -15.58 1.74
CA GLN A 52 -4.21 -16.76 1.53
C GLN A 52 -3.40 -18.00 1.17
N ASN A 53 -2.29 -17.86 0.43
CA ASN A 53 -1.39 -18.99 0.19
C ASN A 53 -0.73 -19.46 1.50
N TYR A 54 -0.38 -18.54 2.40
CA TYR A 54 0.14 -18.90 3.71
C TYR A 54 -0.91 -19.64 4.56
N GLU A 55 -2.15 -19.12 4.63
CA GLU A 55 -3.28 -19.78 5.32
C GLU A 55 -3.59 -21.18 4.75
N MET A 56 -3.45 -21.38 3.44
CA MET A 56 -3.60 -22.69 2.80
C MET A 56 -2.45 -23.65 3.14
N LEU A 57 -1.24 -23.13 3.41
CA LEU A 57 -0.09 -23.95 3.82
C LEU A 57 -0.14 -24.33 5.31
N THR A 58 -0.83 -23.55 6.13
CA THR A 58 -1.04 -23.81 7.56
C THR A 58 -2.33 -24.57 7.87
N ASP A 59 -3.05 -25.03 6.83
CA ASP A 59 -4.36 -25.68 6.91
C ASP A 59 -5.45 -24.82 7.60
N ASP A 60 -5.29 -23.49 7.59
CA ASP A 60 -6.30 -22.54 8.12
C ASP A 60 -7.37 -22.17 7.07
N LEU A 61 -7.10 -22.44 5.78
CA LEU A 61 -8.00 -22.17 4.65
C LEU A 61 -8.03 -23.33 3.64
N ASP A 62 -9.21 -23.88 3.36
CA ASP A 62 -9.36 -25.00 2.42
C ASP A 62 -9.17 -24.61 0.94
N ASN A 63 -9.62 -23.41 0.55
CA ASN A 63 -9.66 -22.98 -0.85
C ASN A 63 -9.45 -21.47 -0.98
N TRP A 64 -8.76 -21.07 -2.05
CA TRP A 64 -8.54 -19.66 -2.38
C TRP A 64 -9.87 -18.91 -2.60
N ASN A 65 -10.08 -17.86 -1.81
CA ASN A 65 -11.18 -16.93 -1.93
C ASN A 65 -10.84 -15.74 -2.86
N ARG A 66 -11.29 -15.82 -4.11
CA ARG A 66 -11.13 -14.74 -5.11
C ARG A 66 -11.87 -13.45 -4.74
N THR A 67 -12.98 -13.55 -4.03
CA THR A 67 -13.79 -12.40 -3.61
C THR A 67 -13.04 -11.57 -2.57
N ARG A 68 -12.33 -12.23 -1.65
CA ARG A 68 -11.43 -11.59 -0.67
C ARG A 68 -10.32 -10.80 -1.37
N THR A 69 -9.61 -11.43 -2.32
CA THR A 69 -8.56 -10.74 -3.09
C THR A 69 -9.09 -9.55 -3.86
N ARG A 70 -10.24 -9.68 -4.51
CA ARG A 70 -10.91 -8.56 -5.19
C ARG A 70 -11.22 -7.42 -4.20
N ASN A 71 -11.75 -7.74 -3.02
CA ASN A 71 -12.10 -6.73 -2.02
C ASN A 71 -10.85 -6.00 -1.52
N MET A 72 -9.77 -6.73 -1.22
CA MET A 72 -8.49 -6.14 -0.81
C MET A 72 -7.90 -5.24 -1.90
N SER A 73 -7.94 -5.66 -3.17
CA SER A 73 -7.54 -4.79 -4.29
C SER A 73 -8.34 -3.50 -4.38
N ILE A 74 -9.66 -3.55 -4.18
CA ILE A 74 -10.51 -2.35 -4.19
C ILE A 74 -10.19 -1.45 -2.97
N CYS A 75 -9.97 -2.05 -1.80
CA CYS A 75 -9.53 -1.31 -0.61
C CYS A 75 -8.17 -0.62 -0.87
N GLY A 76 -7.20 -1.29 -1.51
CA GLY A 76 -5.94 -0.70 -1.96
C GLY A 76 -6.11 0.44 -2.98
N ILE A 77 -7.05 0.32 -3.93
CA ILE A 77 -7.40 1.41 -4.86
C ILE A 77 -7.90 2.64 -4.10
N SER A 78 -8.81 2.46 -3.13
CA SER A 78 -9.36 3.57 -2.33
C SER A 78 -8.26 4.28 -1.54
N ILE A 79 -7.38 3.53 -0.88
CA ILE A 79 -6.25 4.07 -0.11
C ILE A 79 -5.26 4.78 -1.05
N GLY A 80 -4.96 4.20 -2.22
CA GLY A 80 -4.05 4.79 -3.20
C GLY A 80 -4.49 6.18 -3.68
N VAL A 81 -5.80 6.42 -3.81
CA VAL A 81 -6.35 7.76 -4.11
C VAL A 81 -6.04 8.73 -2.97
N ILE A 82 -6.28 8.33 -1.72
CA ILE A 82 -6.03 9.14 -0.53
C ILE A 82 -4.54 9.49 -0.43
N CYS A 83 -3.66 8.48 -0.49
CA CYS A 83 -2.21 8.66 -0.41
C CYS A 83 -1.68 9.60 -1.50
N HIS A 84 -2.18 9.48 -2.74
CA HIS A 84 -1.78 10.38 -3.83
C HIS A 84 -2.07 11.85 -3.50
N TYR A 85 -3.28 12.18 -3.09
CA TYR A 85 -3.63 13.56 -2.74
C TYR A 85 -2.96 14.02 -1.44
N TRP A 86 -2.78 13.11 -0.48
CA TRP A 86 -2.15 13.39 0.80
C TRP A 86 -0.68 13.81 0.66
N TYR A 87 0.12 13.08 -0.09
CA TYR A 87 1.53 13.44 -0.29
C TYR A 87 1.68 14.78 -1.01
N ASN A 88 0.85 15.05 -2.03
CA ASN A 88 0.80 16.35 -2.70
C ASN A 88 0.40 17.48 -1.73
N TYR A 89 -0.57 17.23 -0.84
CA TYR A 89 -0.98 18.18 0.19
C TYR A 89 0.14 18.48 1.19
N LEU A 90 0.79 17.44 1.73
CA LEU A 90 1.87 17.59 2.71
C LEU A 90 3.07 18.34 2.13
N ASP A 91 3.45 18.08 0.87
CA ASP A 91 4.56 18.81 0.25
C ASP A 91 4.25 20.27 0.00
N ARG A 92 3.00 20.60 -0.33
CA ARG A 92 2.56 21.98 -0.50
C ARG A 92 2.49 22.73 0.83
N LYS A 93 2.13 22.05 1.92
CA LYS A 93 1.95 22.68 3.25
C LYS A 93 3.21 22.70 4.10
N LEU A 94 4.06 21.69 3.96
CA LEU A 94 5.33 21.54 4.67
C LEU A 94 6.46 21.42 3.65
N PRO A 95 6.80 22.50 2.93
CA PRO A 95 7.86 22.45 1.93
C PRO A 95 9.23 22.24 2.59
N GLY A 96 10.14 21.58 1.86
CA GLY A 96 11.51 21.34 2.28
C GLY A 96 11.78 19.93 2.82
N TYR A 97 13.07 19.66 3.02
CA TYR A 97 13.65 18.34 3.31
C TYR A 97 14.52 18.34 4.57
N THR A 98 14.41 19.36 5.43
CA THR A 98 15.15 19.36 6.70
C THR A 98 14.61 18.25 7.60
N VAL A 99 15.46 17.71 8.48
CA VAL A 99 15.05 16.68 9.45
C VAL A 99 13.83 17.13 10.25
N GLY A 100 13.80 18.39 10.69
CA GLY A 100 12.65 18.95 11.41
C GLY A 100 11.35 18.97 10.58
N THR A 101 11.41 19.33 9.30
CA THR A 101 10.24 19.28 8.41
C THR A 101 9.78 17.86 8.15
N VAL A 102 10.73 16.93 7.94
CA VAL A 102 10.43 15.50 7.73
C VAL A 102 9.77 14.90 8.97
N CYS A 103 10.31 15.11 10.17
CA CYS A 103 9.68 14.62 11.41
C CYS A 103 8.25 15.19 11.59
N LYS A 104 8.02 16.47 11.27
CA LYS A 104 6.66 17.05 11.28
C LYS A 104 5.74 16.35 10.28
N LYS A 105 6.20 16.07 9.05
CA LYS A 105 5.41 15.32 8.07
C LYS A 105 5.03 13.94 8.60
N ILE A 106 5.98 13.20 9.17
CA ILE A 106 5.75 11.87 9.73
C ILE A 106 4.70 11.93 10.86
N ILE A 107 4.84 12.87 11.80
CA ILE A 107 3.86 13.00 12.90
C ILE A 107 2.45 13.31 12.37
N VAL A 108 2.34 14.24 11.41
CA VAL A 108 1.05 14.59 10.80
C VAL A 108 0.48 13.41 10.01
N ASP A 109 1.33 12.69 9.28
CA ASP A 109 0.96 11.50 8.54
C ASP A 109 0.39 10.40 9.46
N GLN A 110 1.07 10.09 10.55
CA GLN A 110 0.65 9.05 11.49
C GLN A 110 -0.59 9.42 12.32
N ILE A 111 -0.81 10.71 12.59
CA ILE A 111 -1.98 11.17 13.37
C ILE A 111 -3.21 11.38 12.49
N VAL A 112 -3.03 11.71 11.21
CA VAL A 112 -4.13 12.07 10.31
C VAL A 112 -4.32 11.06 9.19
N CYS A 113 -3.28 10.78 8.41
CA CYS A 113 -3.39 9.91 7.24
C CYS A 113 -3.60 8.46 7.63
N SER A 114 -2.79 7.91 8.55
CA SER A 114 -2.89 6.50 8.96
C SER A 114 -4.30 6.15 9.49
N PRO A 115 -4.92 6.93 10.41
CA PRO A 115 -6.30 6.65 10.84
C PRO A 115 -7.33 6.76 9.69
N VAL A 116 -7.15 7.72 8.77
CA VAL A 116 -8.03 7.87 7.60
C VAL A 116 -7.89 6.68 6.65
N CYS A 117 -6.68 6.17 6.42
CA CYS A 117 -6.44 5.01 5.57
C CYS A 117 -7.01 3.72 6.18
N ILE A 118 -6.81 3.52 7.49
CA ILE A 118 -7.40 2.39 8.22
C ILE A 118 -8.93 2.46 8.20
N ALA A 119 -9.51 3.64 8.47
CA ALA A 119 -10.97 3.81 8.38
C ALA A 119 -11.48 3.52 6.96
N THR A 120 -10.76 3.98 5.93
CA THR A 120 -11.08 3.71 4.53
C THR A 120 -11.04 2.22 4.21
N LEU A 121 -10.03 1.50 4.70
CA LEU A 121 -9.94 0.04 4.56
C LEU A 121 -11.21 -0.62 5.11
N PHE A 122 -11.57 -0.37 6.37
CA PHE A 122 -12.71 -1.02 7.00
C PHE A 122 -14.03 -0.62 6.33
N VAL A 123 -14.23 0.66 6.01
CA VAL A 123 -15.46 1.13 5.37
C VAL A 123 -15.61 0.56 3.96
N THR A 124 -14.57 0.62 3.13
CA THR A 124 -14.61 0.08 1.76
C THR A 124 -14.87 -1.42 1.79
N CYS A 125 -14.13 -2.16 2.61
CA CYS A 125 -14.28 -3.61 2.68
C CYS A 125 -15.66 -3.99 3.27
N ALA A 126 -16.20 -3.24 4.24
CA ALA A 126 -17.56 -3.44 4.75
C ALA A 126 -18.66 -3.24 3.70
N ILE A 127 -18.53 -2.21 2.85
CA ILE A 127 -19.47 -1.97 1.75
C ILE A 127 -19.44 -3.15 0.76
N LEU A 128 -18.25 -3.64 0.43
CA LEU A 128 -18.06 -4.76 -0.50
C LEU A 128 -18.55 -6.10 0.07
N GLU A 129 -18.43 -6.29 1.38
CA GLU A 129 -18.90 -7.45 2.14
C GLU A 129 -20.39 -7.34 2.52
N ARG A 130 -21.03 -6.19 2.28
CA ARG A 130 -22.43 -5.88 2.65
C ARG A 130 -22.70 -6.01 4.16
N LYS A 131 -21.73 -5.64 4.99
CA LYS A 131 -21.85 -5.65 6.45
C LYS A 131 -22.79 -4.55 6.96
N SER A 132 -23.51 -4.84 8.04
CA SER A 132 -24.29 -3.87 8.78
C SER A 132 -23.40 -2.94 9.60
N THR A 133 -23.89 -1.73 9.92
CA THR A 133 -23.12 -0.75 10.72
C THR A 133 -22.64 -1.32 12.06
N LYS A 134 -23.42 -2.20 12.69
CA LYS A 134 -23.05 -2.84 13.97
C LYS A 134 -21.84 -3.76 13.81
N GLU A 135 -21.81 -4.56 12.75
CA GLU A 135 -20.69 -5.46 12.45
C GLU A 135 -19.41 -4.66 12.14
N VAL A 136 -19.53 -3.58 11.39
CA VAL A 136 -18.40 -2.71 11.05
C VAL A 136 -17.81 -2.04 12.29
N VAL A 137 -18.66 -1.51 13.18
CA VAL A 137 -18.19 -0.88 14.43
C VAL A 137 -17.47 -1.89 15.32
N LYS A 138 -18.03 -3.11 15.46
CA LYS A 138 -17.38 -4.18 16.22
C LYS A 138 -16.02 -4.54 15.64
N GLU A 139 -15.94 -4.72 14.32
CA GLU A 139 -14.70 -5.06 13.63
C GLU A 139 -13.63 -3.97 13.78
N ILE A 140 -14.01 -2.70 13.67
CA ILE A 140 -13.10 -1.56 13.91
C ILE A 140 -12.58 -1.57 15.35
N GLN A 141 -13.45 -1.80 16.34
CA GLN A 141 -13.05 -1.85 17.75
C GLN A 141 -12.04 -2.96 18.04
N GLU A 142 -12.20 -4.12 17.39
CA GLU A 142 -11.32 -5.27 17.59
C GLU A 142 -9.99 -5.12 16.83
N LYS A 143 -10.01 -4.57 15.61
CA LYS A 143 -8.90 -4.72 14.67
C LYS A 143 -8.18 -3.42 14.33
N ALA A 144 -8.83 -2.26 14.42
CA ALA A 144 -8.22 -1.01 13.97
C ALA A 144 -7.00 -0.62 14.79
N TRP A 145 -7.02 -0.86 16.10
CA TRP A 145 -5.85 -0.59 16.94
C TRP A 145 -4.66 -1.51 16.62
N ILE A 146 -4.91 -2.78 16.26
CA ILE A 146 -3.86 -3.73 15.89
C ILE A 146 -3.14 -3.25 14.63
N LEU A 147 -3.90 -2.83 13.62
CA LEU A 147 -3.36 -2.25 12.39
C LEU A 147 -2.62 -0.94 12.67
N TYR A 148 -3.22 -0.06 13.47
CA TYR A 148 -2.62 1.23 13.80
C TYR A 148 -1.31 1.09 14.59
N ALA A 149 -1.22 0.15 15.53
CA ALA A 149 0.02 -0.11 16.24
C ALA A 149 1.12 -0.66 15.30
N ALA A 150 0.75 -1.53 14.35
CA ALA A 150 1.68 -2.03 13.34
C ALA A 150 2.16 -0.91 12.38
N GLU A 151 1.28 0.03 12.02
CA GLU A 151 1.65 1.23 11.24
C GLU A 151 2.79 2.00 11.92
N TRP A 152 2.64 2.28 13.23
CA TRP A 152 3.66 2.99 14.00
C TRP A 152 4.99 2.24 14.11
N ALA A 153 5.00 0.91 13.93
CA ALA A 153 6.23 0.13 13.92
C ALA A 153 6.98 0.22 12.58
N VAL A 154 6.24 0.35 11.48
CA VAL A 154 6.80 0.27 10.10
C VAL A 154 7.03 1.67 9.52
N TRP A 155 6.00 2.51 9.57
CA TRP A 155 5.94 3.72 8.76
C TRP A 155 6.82 4.86 9.24
N PRO A 156 7.11 5.10 10.54
CA PRO A 156 8.01 6.20 10.90
C PRO A 156 9.38 6.10 10.25
N ALA A 157 9.97 4.90 10.19
CA ALA A 157 11.24 4.66 9.52
C ALA A 157 11.10 4.76 7.99
N ALA A 158 10.07 4.13 7.42
CA ALA A 158 9.84 4.16 5.98
C ALA A 158 9.56 5.58 5.47
N GLN A 159 8.70 6.33 6.16
CA GLN A 159 8.32 7.70 5.84
C GLN A 159 9.47 8.68 6.03
N PHE A 160 10.39 8.43 6.96
CA PHE A 160 11.62 9.21 7.03
C PHE A 160 12.42 9.12 5.72
N ILE A 161 12.63 7.90 5.22
CA ILE A 161 13.31 7.69 3.93
C ILE A 161 12.50 8.35 2.79
N ASN A 162 11.19 8.16 2.80
CA ASN A 162 10.27 8.66 1.79
C ASN A 162 10.31 10.19 1.68
N PHE A 163 10.12 10.90 2.80
CA PHE A 163 10.06 12.35 2.83
C PHE A 163 11.41 13.04 2.72
N TYR A 164 12.49 12.38 3.17
CA TYR A 164 13.82 12.97 3.16
C TYR A 164 14.52 12.79 1.81
N PHE A 165 14.47 11.60 1.22
CA PHE A 165 15.24 11.28 0.01
C PHE A 165 14.43 11.33 -1.30
N LEU A 166 13.12 11.08 -1.25
CA LEU A 166 12.36 10.86 -2.48
C LEU A 166 11.61 12.11 -2.96
N PRO A 167 11.68 12.42 -4.28
CA PRO A 167 10.79 13.37 -4.91
C PRO A 167 9.32 12.93 -4.79
N THR A 168 8.40 13.88 -4.66
CA THR A 168 6.94 13.66 -4.49
C THR A 168 6.37 12.59 -5.42
N LYS A 169 6.72 12.64 -6.71
CA LYS A 169 6.22 11.72 -7.73
C LYS A 169 6.55 10.24 -7.49
N PHE A 170 7.60 9.92 -6.75
CA PHE A 170 8.03 8.54 -6.49
C PHE A 170 7.66 8.04 -5.09
N ARG A 171 7.06 8.90 -4.25
CA ARG A 171 6.77 8.55 -2.87
C ARG A 171 5.74 7.46 -2.72
N VAL A 172 4.67 7.53 -3.51
CA VAL A 172 3.64 6.48 -3.52
C VAL A 172 4.21 5.16 -4.05
N LEU A 173 5.10 5.20 -5.04
CA LEU A 173 5.77 3.97 -5.52
C LEU A 173 6.59 3.32 -4.41
N TYR A 174 7.42 4.09 -3.70
CA TYR A 174 8.21 3.57 -2.59
C TYR A 174 7.33 3.05 -1.45
N ASP A 175 6.34 3.82 -1.05
CA ASP A 175 5.34 3.45 -0.05
C ASP A 175 4.69 2.09 -0.38
N ASN A 176 4.27 1.92 -1.63
CA ASN A 176 3.73 0.69 -2.18
C ASN A 176 4.69 -0.51 -2.10
N THR A 177 6.00 -0.30 -2.27
CA THR A 177 6.96 -1.42 -2.15
C THR A 177 7.09 -1.92 -0.71
N ILE A 178 7.00 -1.02 0.27
CA ILE A 178 6.98 -1.39 1.70
C ILE A 178 5.62 -1.97 2.08
N SER A 179 4.55 -1.47 1.46
CA SER A 179 3.18 -1.87 1.78
C SER A 179 2.94 -3.35 1.58
N VAL A 180 3.61 -4.05 0.66
CA VAL A 180 3.37 -5.49 0.42
C VAL A 180 3.42 -6.31 1.71
N GLY A 181 4.42 -6.09 2.57
CA GLY A 181 4.51 -6.80 3.86
C GLY A 181 3.39 -6.41 4.82
N TYR A 182 3.01 -5.13 4.81
CA TYR A 182 1.90 -4.62 5.60
C TYR A 182 0.53 -5.06 5.06
N ASP A 183 0.37 -5.26 3.74
CA ASP A 183 -0.83 -5.73 3.06
C ASP A 183 -1.08 -7.21 3.39
N ILE A 184 -0.03 -8.02 3.48
CA ILE A 184 -0.09 -9.40 4.01
C ILE A 184 -0.64 -9.37 5.44
N TYR A 185 0.02 -8.61 6.33
CA TYR A 185 -0.40 -8.49 7.73
C TYR A 185 -1.81 -7.92 7.90
N THR A 186 -2.17 -6.95 7.05
CA THR A 186 -3.51 -6.35 7.04
C THR A 186 -4.55 -7.38 6.62
N SER A 187 -4.28 -8.16 5.57
CA SER A 187 -5.16 -9.23 5.13
C SER A 187 -5.35 -10.27 6.23
N TYR A 188 -4.27 -10.68 6.91
CA TYR A 188 -4.30 -11.57 8.07
C TYR A 188 -5.21 -11.02 9.18
N VAL A 189 -4.92 -9.81 9.68
CA VAL A 189 -5.70 -9.20 10.77
C VAL A 189 -7.18 -9.04 10.36
N LYS A 190 -7.44 -8.58 9.14
CA LYS A 190 -8.80 -8.37 8.61
C LYS A 190 -9.61 -9.67 8.57
N HIS A 191 -9.00 -10.82 8.26
CA HIS A 191 -9.71 -12.09 8.07
C HIS A 191 -9.54 -13.08 9.22
N LYS A 192 -8.66 -12.80 10.19
CA LYS A 192 -8.59 -13.56 11.43
C LYS A 192 -9.94 -13.55 12.14
N LYS A 193 -10.46 -14.74 12.45
CA LYS A 193 -11.68 -14.92 13.26
C LYS A 193 -11.38 -14.47 14.69
N SER A 194 -12.34 -13.81 15.35
CA SER A 194 -12.17 -13.41 16.74
C SER A 194 -12.28 -14.64 17.65
N ASP A 195 -11.44 -14.70 18.69
CA ASP A 195 -11.36 -15.85 19.61
C ASP A 195 -12.71 -16.17 20.30
N SER A 196 -13.65 -15.23 20.28
CA SER A 196 -15.01 -15.38 20.82
C SER A 196 -15.94 -16.33 20.03
N GLU A 197 -15.55 -16.81 18.83
CA GLU A 197 -16.33 -17.82 18.08
C GLU A 197 -15.93 -19.28 18.43
N ASN A 198 -14.86 -19.47 19.21
CA ASN A 198 -14.35 -20.80 19.63
C ASN A 198 -14.65 -21.13 21.11
N SER A 199 -15.55 -20.40 21.78
CA SER A 199 -15.97 -20.64 23.18
C SER A 199 -17.45 -20.93 23.29
#